data_AF-A0A091QG78-F1
#
_entry.id   AF-A0A091QG78-F1
#
_cell.length_a   1.000
_cell.length_b   1.000
_cell.length_c   1.000
_cell.angle_alpha   90.00
_cell.angle_beta   90.00
_cell.angle_gamma   90.00
#
_symmetry.space_group_name_H-M   'P 1'
#
loop_
_entity.id
_entity.type
_entity.pdbx_description
1 polymer ?
#
loop_
_entity_poly.entity_id
_entity_poly.type
_entity_poly.pdbx_seq_one_letter_code
_entity_poly.pdbx_strand_id
1 'polypeptide(L)'
;QINKHAFSGGRDTIEEHRKYGGNCDVDVSFMYLTFFLEDDDRLEQLKQAYTSGELLTGELKKVLIETLQPLIAAHQERRKQVTDEMVKQF
;
A
#
# COMPACT_ATOMS: atom_id res chain seq x y z
N GLN A 1 4.17 11.54 4.25
CA GLN A 1 2.85 10.88 4.12
C GLN A 1 2.77 10.15 2.77
N ILE A 2 2.23 8.93 2.72
CA ILE A 2 2.14 8.08 1.50
C ILE A 2 1.55 8.86 0.32
N ASN A 3 0.48 9.63 0.56
CA ASN A 3 -0.17 10.47 -0.46
C ASN A 3 0.79 11.42 -1.20
N LYS A 4 1.79 11.98 -0.51
CA LYS A 4 2.68 13.01 -1.06
C LYS A 4 4.00 12.47 -1.64
N HIS A 5 4.50 11.34 -1.16
CA HIS A 5 5.86 10.88 -1.48
C HIS A 5 5.97 9.50 -2.12
N ALA A 6 4.94 8.65 -1.98
CA ALA A 6 4.97 7.37 -2.67
C ALA A 6 4.83 7.63 -4.18
N PHE A 7 5.82 7.18 -4.96
CA PHE A 7 5.79 7.29 -6.41
C PHE A 7 4.58 6.53 -6.97
N SER A 8 3.92 7.14 -7.96
CA SER A 8 2.70 6.63 -8.57
C SER A 8 3.00 6.12 -9.98
N GLY A 9 2.46 4.95 -10.32
CA GLY A 9 2.38 4.47 -11.70
C GLY A 9 1.15 4.96 -12.47
N GLY A 10 0.34 5.82 -11.87
CA GLY A 10 -0.82 6.45 -12.50
C GLY A 10 -0.46 7.52 -13.53
N ARG A 11 -1.47 8.19 -14.08
CA ARG A 11 -1.33 9.24 -15.09
C ARG A 11 -1.53 10.61 -14.46
N ASP A 12 -1.07 11.66 -15.15
CA ASP A 12 -1.12 13.03 -14.65
C ASP A 12 -2.56 13.54 -14.53
N THR A 13 -3.44 13.11 -15.43
CA THR A 13 -4.86 13.46 -15.41
C THR A 13 -5.75 12.26 -15.12
N ILE A 14 -6.91 12.53 -14.50
CA ILE A 14 -7.93 11.51 -14.25
C ILE A 14 -8.40 10.90 -15.57
N GLU A 15 -8.62 11.72 -16.60
CA GLU A 15 -9.09 11.27 -17.92
C GLU A 15 -8.13 10.27 -18.55
N GLU A 16 -6.82 10.57 -18.55
CA GLU A 16 -5.82 9.63 -19.05
C GLU A 16 -5.72 8.38 -18.20
N HIS A 17 -5.84 8.50 -16.88
CA HIS A 17 -5.80 7.34 -16.00
C HIS A 17 -7.02 6.43 -16.22
N ARG A 18 -8.22 6.99 -16.37
CA ARG A 18 -9.44 6.23 -16.71
C ARG A 18 -9.33 5.56 -18.08
N LYS A 19 -8.65 6.19 -19.03
CA LYS A 19 -8.52 5.68 -20.41
C LYS A 19 -7.42 4.63 -20.58
N TYR A 20 -6.29 4.82 -19.91
CA TYR A 20 -5.07 4.03 -20.14
C TYR A 20 -4.61 3.23 -18.92
N GLY A 21 -5.25 3.40 -17.76
CA GLY A 21 -4.89 2.75 -16.52
C GLY A 21 -3.58 3.24 -15.88
N GLY A 22 -3.33 2.69 -14.70
CA GLY A 22 -2.06 2.79 -13.98
C GLY A 22 -1.14 1.60 -14.24
N ASN A 23 0.16 1.82 -14.07
CA ASN A 23 1.17 0.78 -14.19
C ASN A 23 1.59 0.25 -12.81
N CYS A 24 1.15 -0.97 -12.47
CA CYS A 24 1.50 -1.65 -11.22
C CYS A 24 3.00 -1.95 -11.08
N ASP A 25 3.75 -2.13 -12.18
CA ASP A 25 5.16 -2.52 -12.16
C ASP A 25 6.08 -1.41 -11.63
N VAL A 26 5.58 -0.16 -11.61
CA VAL A 26 6.33 1.01 -11.13
C VAL A 26 5.63 1.70 -9.96
N ASP A 27 4.41 1.31 -9.60
CA ASP A 27 3.67 1.94 -8.51
C ASP A 27 4.15 1.43 -7.15
N VAL A 28 4.80 2.30 -6.38
CA VAL A 28 5.34 1.96 -5.06
C VAL A 28 4.23 1.55 -4.08
N SER A 29 3.03 2.11 -4.24
CA SER A 29 1.93 1.77 -3.35
C SER A 29 1.42 0.35 -3.61
N PHE A 30 1.30 -0.01 -4.89
CA PHE A 30 0.99 -1.39 -5.29
C PHE A 30 2.09 -2.36 -4.84
N MET A 31 3.37 -2.03 -5.03
CA MET A 31 4.49 -2.86 -4.56
C MET A 31 4.40 -3.12 -3.05
N TYR A 32 4.06 -2.13 -2.23
CA TYR A 32 3.92 -2.36 -0.79
C TYR A 32 2.72 -3.26 -0.47
N LEU A 33 1.62 -3.12 -1.20
CA LEU A 33 0.45 -3.98 -1.03
C LEU A 33 0.80 -5.46 -1.30
N THR A 34 1.69 -5.78 -2.25
CA THR A 34 2.12 -7.17 -2.47
C THR A 34 2.87 -7.80 -1.29
N PHE A 35 3.38 -7.01 -0.35
CA PHE A 35 4.04 -7.51 0.86
C PHE A 35 3.15 -7.54 2.10
N PHE A 36 2.19 -6.61 2.19
CA PHE A 36 1.46 -6.35 3.42
C PHE A 36 -0.04 -6.63 3.36
N LEU A 37 -0.62 -6.75 2.17
CA LEU A 37 -2.00 -7.18 2.01
C LEU A 37 -2.02 -8.72 1.92
N GLU A 38 -2.64 -9.37 2.91
CA GLU A 38 -2.64 -10.83 3.03
C GLU A 38 -3.70 -11.53 2.16
N ASP A 39 -4.65 -10.77 1.60
CA ASP A 39 -5.74 -11.28 0.76
C ASP A 39 -5.34 -11.21 -0.72
N ASP A 40 -4.95 -12.35 -1.28
CA ASP A 40 -4.50 -12.51 -2.67
C ASP A 40 -5.61 -12.15 -3.68
N ASP A 41 -6.87 -12.52 -3.41
CA ASP A 41 -8.00 -12.21 -4.28
C ASP A 41 -8.23 -10.70 -4.32
N ARG A 42 -8.11 -10.04 -3.15
CA ARG A 42 -8.20 -8.59 -3.06
C ARG A 42 -7.04 -7.91 -3.77
N LEU A 43 -5.83 -8.44 -3.65
CA LEU A 43 -4.65 -7.90 -4.32
C LEU A 43 -4.80 -7.95 -5.85
N GLU A 44 -5.29 -9.06 -6.38
CA GLU A 44 -5.54 -9.22 -7.82
C GLU A 44 -6.68 -8.30 -8.31
N GLN A 45 -7.75 -8.13 -7.51
CA GLN A 45 -8.81 -7.15 -7.82
C GLN A 45 -8.26 -5.72 -7.91
N LEU A 46 -7.39 -5.32 -6.98
CA LEU A 46 -6.77 -3.99 -7.00
C LEU A 46 -5.86 -3.82 -8.21
N LYS A 47 -5.12 -4.86 -8.59
CA LYS A 47 -4.28 -4.87 -9.80
C LYS A 47 -5.12 -4.64 -11.04
N GLN A 48 -6.18 -5.42 -11.22
CA GLN A 48 -7.08 -5.32 -12.38
C GLN A 48 -7.78 -3.95 -12.43
N ALA A 49 -8.29 -3.48 -11.30
CA ALA A 49 -8.95 -2.18 -11.22
C ALA A 49 -7.98 -1.02 -11.51
N TYR A 50 -6.73 -1.09 -11.03
CA TYR A 50 -5.74 -0.05 -11.29
C TYR A 50 -5.24 -0.06 -12.74
N THR A 51 -4.93 -1.24 -13.28
CA THR A 51 -4.46 -1.37 -14.67
C THR A 51 -5.55 -1.07 -15.70
N SER A 52 -6.82 -1.27 -15.37
CA SER A 52 -7.94 -0.86 -16.23
C SER A 52 -8.28 0.63 -16.13
N GLY A 53 -7.81 1.32 -15.08
CA GLY A 53 -8.17 2.71 -14.79
C GLY A 53 -9.47 2.86 -13.97
N GLU A 54 -10.07 1.77 -13.49
CA GLU A 54 -11.22 1.81 -12.58
C GLU A 54 -10.84 2.34 -11.18
N LEU A 55 -9.63 2.06 -10.71
CA LEU A 55 -9.12 2.54 -9.43
C LEU A 55 -8.15 3.70 -9.67
N LEU A 56 -8.34 4.84 -9.03
CA LEU A 56 -7.40 5.95 -9.10
C LEU A 56 -6.22 5.74 -8.14
N THR A 57 -5.07 6.37 -8.42
CA THR A 57 -3.88 6.35 -7.54
C THR A 57 -4.21 6.75 -6.09
N GLY A 58 -5.06 7.76 -5.90
CA GLY A 58 -5.44 8.21 -4.56
C GLY A 58 -6.19 7.14 -3.77
N GLU A 59 -7.01 6.34 -4.46
CA GLU A 59 -7.77 5.24 -3.88
C GLU A 59 -6.86 4.06 -3.57
N LEU A 60 -5.94 3.72 -4.48
CA LEU A 60 -4.90 2.71 -4.23
C LEU A 60 -4.04 3.06 -3.00
N LYS A 61 -3.61 4.33 -2.90
CA LYS A 61 -2.84 4.82 -1.74
C LYS A 61 -3.65 4.76 -0.44
N LYS A 62 -4.96 4.99 -0.51
CA LYS A 62 -5.85 4.86 0.65
C LYS A 62 -5.89 3.41 1.15
N VAL A 63 -6.01 2.44 0.24
CA VAL A 63 -5.96 1.01 0.61
C VAL A 63 -4.63 0.66 1.27
N LEU A 64 -3.50 1.16 0.75
CA LEU A 64 -2.20 0.96 1.38
C LEU A 64 -2.14 1.54 2.80
N ILE A 65 -2.66 2.76 3.00
CA ILE A 65 -2.68 3.40 4.32
C ILE A 65 -3.50 2.57 5.31
N GLU A 66 -4.68 2.11 4.89
CA GLU A 66 -5.57 1.27 5.71
C GLU A 66 -4.95 -0.09 6.04
N THR A 67 -4.10 -0.62 5.15
CA THR A 67 -3.35 -1.87 5.37
C THR A 67 -2.20 -1.67 6.37
N LEU A 68 -1.42 -0.59 6.23
CA LEU A 68 -0.22 -0.37 7.05
C LEU A 68 -0.51 0.18 8.46
N GLN A 69 -1.56 0.98 8.62
CA GLN A 69 -1.91 1.58 9.91
C GLN A 69 -2.08 0.55 11.05
N PRO A 70 -2.90 -0.51 10.91
CA PRO A 70 -3.06 -1.50 11.97
C PRO A 70 -1.78 -2.30 12.22
N LEU A 71 -1.01 -2.62 11.16
CA LEU A 71 0.26 -3.33 11.28
C LEU A 71 1.27 -2.53 12.11
N ILE A 72 1.44 -1.24 11.79
CA ILE A 72 2.36 -0.35 12.51
C ILE A 72 1.88 -0.15 13.95
N ALA A 73 0.58 0.05 14.17
CA ALA A 73 0.03 0.21 15.51
C ALA A 73 0.27 -1.03 16.38
N ALA A 74 0.02 -2.23 15.84
CA ALA A 74 0.25 -3.48 16.54
C ALA A 74 1.75 -3.72 16.81
N HIS A 75 2.62 -3.37 15.85
CA HIS A 75 4.06 -3.43 16.05
C HIS A 75 4.53 -2.47 17.15
N GLN A 76 4.05 -1.23 17.16
CA GLN A 76 4.35 -0.25 18.19
C GLN A 76 3.92 -0.74 19.57
N GLU A 77 2.75 -1.36 19.68
CA GLU A 77 2.27 -1.89 20.96
C GLU A 77 3.13 -3.04 21.48
N ARG A 78 3.50 -3.99 20.62
CA ARG A 78 4.45 -5.06 20.99
C ARG A 78 5.81 -4.49 21.39
N ARG A 79 6.32 -3.48 20.66
CA ARG A 79 7.61 -2.86 20.95
C ARG A 79 7.64 -2.19 22.32
N LYS A 80 6.54 -1.60 22.80
CA LYS A 80 6.48 -0.99 24.14
C LYS A 80 6.67 -2.01 25.27
N GLN A 81 6.38 -3.28 25.01
CA GLN A 81 6.48 -4.35 26.01
C GLN A 81 7.89 -4.95 26.08
N VAL A 82 8.79 -4.58 25.16
CA VAL A 82 10.17 -5.08 25.13
C VAL A 82 11.02 -4.29 26.14
N THR A 83 11.61 -5.00 27.11
CA THR A 83 12.54 -4.41 28.09
C THR A 83 14.00 -4.68 27.73
N ASP A 84 14.91 -3.93 28.34
CA ASP A 84 16.35 -4.13 28.16
C ASP A 84 16.81 -5.52 28.61
N GLU A 85 16.19 -6.09 29.65
CA GLU A 85 16.45 -7.47 30.11
C GLU A 85 16.03 -8.49 29.07
N MET A 86 14.86 -8.30 28.43
CA MET A 86 14.42 -9.17 27.35
C MET A 86 15.40 -9.12 26.18
N VAL A 87 15.83 -7.91 25.78
CA VAL A 87 16.81 -7.76 24.69
C VAL A 87 18.13 -8.45 25.01
N LYS A 88 18.61 -8.39 26.25
CA LYS A 88 19.85 -9.07 26.67
C LYS A 88 19.79 -10.61 26.59
N GLN A 89 18.59 -11.19 26.52
CA GLN A 89 18.39 -12.64 26.49
C GLN A 89 18.35 -13.25 25.08
N PHE A 90 18.22 -12.43 24.03
CA PHE A 90 18.23 -12.84 22.63
C PHE A 90 19.57 -12.51 21.96
#